data_AF-A0A967I0F0-F1
#
_entry.id   AF-A0A967I0F0-F1
#
_cell.length_a   1.000
_cell.length_b   1.000
_cell.length_c   1.000
_cell.angle_alpha   90.00
_cell.angle_beta   90.00
_cell.angle_gamma   90.00
#
_symmetry.space_group_name_H-M   'P 1'
#
loop_
_entity.id
_entity.type
_entity.pdbx_description
1 polymer ?
#
loop_
_entity_poly.entity_id
_entity_poly.type
_entity_poly.pdbx_seq_one_letter_code
_entity_poly.pdbx_strand_id
1 'polypeptide(L)'
;MSDLNVQLLPWQQEVYADPTRFKVVAAGRRTGKSRLAAWMLIINALQSDKGHVFYVAPTQGQARDIMWQTLLELGHPVIAGSHINNLQIRLVNGATISLKGADRPETMRGVSLKFLVMDEYADMKPDVWEQILRPALADQKGQAMFIGTPMGRNHFYELYKYAELGDDPTYKGWHFTSYDNPLLDSEEIDMAKKSMSSYAFRQEFMASFEARGSEMFKEDWVQFGEEPDVGDYYIAVDLAGFEEVNKKRTKNTKLDETAIAVVKVSPDGWYVDNIIYGRWSLDETAAKIFQAVRDYRPISVGIE
;
A
#
# COMPACT_ATOMS: atom_id res chain seq x y z
N MET A 1 41.39 1.87 -8.28
CA MET A 1 40.04 2.25 -7.82
C MET A 1 39.10 1.24 -8.44
N SER A 2 38.31 0.55 -7.63
CA SER A 2 37.27 -0.34 -8.12
C SER A 2 36.09 0.52 -8.59
N ASP A 3 35.88 0.63 -9.90
CA ASP A 3 34.78 1.43 -10.44
C ASP A 3 33.45 0.67 -10.29
N LEU A 4 32.51 1.29 -9.56
CA LEU A 4 31.13 0.80 -9.49
C LEU A 4 30.35 1.34 -10.69
N ASN A 5 29.82 0.44 -11.52
CA ASN A 5 28.95 0.82 -12.63
C ASN A 5 27.50 0.96 -12.15
N VAL A 6 27.17 2.13 -11.61
CA VAL A 6 25.82 2.43 -11.08
C VAL A 6 24.85 2.67 -12.24
N GLN A 7 23.89 1.78 -12.40
CA GLN A 7 22.83 1.88 -13.39
C GLN A 7 21.47 2.02 -12.70
N LEU A 8 20.84 3.18 -12.90
CA LEU A 8 19.54 3.54 -12.34
C LEU A 8 18.54 3.87 -13.45
N LEU A 9 17.30 3.41 -13.29
CA LEU A 9 16.17 3.80 -14.12
C LEU A 9 15.84 5.30 -13.94
N PRO A 10 15.11 5.94 -14.88
CA PRO A 10 14.80 7.38 -14.78
C PRO A 10 14.18 7.78 -13.44
N TRP A 11 13.15 7.05 -12.99
CA TRP A 11 12.51 7.32 -11.69
C TRP A 11 13.45 7.08 -10.50
N GLN A 12 14.35 6.09 -10.61
CA GLN A 12 15.34 5.81 -9.56
C GLN A 12 16.37 6.93 -9.44
N GLN A 13 16.73 7.57 -10.56
CA GLN A 13 17.62 8.73 -10.56
C GLN A 13 16.96 9.92 -9.87
N GLU A 14 15.66 10.14 -10.09
CA GLU A 14 14.90 11.19 -9.40
C GLU A 14 14.93 10.97 -7.88
N VAL A 15 14.59 9.77 -7.41
CA VAL A 15 14.60 9.45 -5.98
C VAL A 15 16.01 9.52 -5.41
N TYR A 16 17.03 9.08 -6.16
CA TYR A 16 18.44 9.11 -5.72
C TYR A 16 18.99 10.55 -5.59
N ALA A 17 18.67 11.43 -6.54
CA ALA A 17 19.20 12.79 -6.59
C ALA A 17 18.64 13.72 -5.50
N ASP A 18 17.44 13.42 -5.00
CA ASP A 18 16.77 14.23 -4.00
C ASP A 18 17.47 14.10 -2.62
N PRO A 19 17.75 15.18 -1.87
CA PRO A 19 18.49 15.11 -0.61
C PRO A 19 17.61 14.88 0.63
N THR A 20 16.29 14.68 0.47
CA THR A 20 15.34 14.57 1.59
C THR A 20 15.71 13.41 2.51
N ARG A 21 15.59 13.67 3.83
CA ARG A 21 16.07 12.74 4.85
C ARG A 21 15.28 11.44 4.90
N PHE A 22 13.97 11.50 4.77
CA PHE A 22 13.09 10.34 4.82
C PHE A 22 12.32 10.23 3.50
N LYS A 23 12.60 9.17 2.76
CA LYS A 23 12.05 8.94 1.43
C LYS A 23 10.98 7.86 1.50
N VAL A 24 9.78 8.13 1.03
CA VAL A 24 8.65 7.20 1.06
C VAL A 24 8.26 6.85 -0.37
N VAL A 25 8.57 5.63 -0.81
CA VAL A 25 8.35 5.17 -2.19
C VAL A 25 7.28 4.09 -2.19
N ALA A 26 6.05 4.47 -2.52
CA ALA A 26 4.98 3.55 -2.81
C ALA A 26 5.10 3.13 -4.27
N ALA A 27 5.40 1.86 -4.55
CA ALA A 27 5.45 1.43 -5.93
C ALA A 27 4.98 0.01 -6.18
N GLY A 28 4.58 -0.28 -7.42
CA GLY A 28 4.10 -1.60 -7.84
C GLY A 28 5.22 -2.64 -7.83
N ARG A 29 4.88 -3.92 -7.95
CA ARG A 29 5.85 -5.01 -8.15
C ARG A 29 6.62 -4.80 -9.45
N ARG A 30 7.83 -5.37 -9.51
CA ARG A 30 8.70 -5.31 -10.71
C ARG A 30 9.06 -3.91 -11.20
N THR A 31 8.81 -2.85 -10.42
CA THR A 31 9.22 -1.46 -10.69
C THR A 31 10.72 -1.23 -10.54
N GLY A 32 11.40 -2.09 -9.77
CA GLY A 32 12.84 -1.98 -9.49
C GLY A 32 13.19 -1.37 -8.12
N LYS A 33 12.24 -1.26 -7.18
CA LYS A 33 12.47 -0.74 -5.81
C LYS A 33 13.70 -1.33 -5.12
N SER A 34 13.81 -2.67 -5.11
CA SER A 34 14.91 -3.36 -4.43
C SER A 34 16.27 -3.06 -5.06
N ARG A 35 16.34 -2.82 -6.37
CA ARG A 35 17.61 -2.43 -7.02
C ARG A 35 18.05 -1.03 -6.63
N LEU A 36 17.13 -0.07 -6.52
CA LEU A 36 17.42 1.25 -5.96
C LEU A 36 17.88 1.14 -4.50
N ALA A 37 17.20 0.31 -3.69
CA ALA A 37 17.60 0.07 -2.30
C ALA A 37 19.02 -0.47 -2.17
N ALA A 38 19.40 -1.44 -3.02
CA ALA A 38 20.76 -1.99 -3.03
C ALA A 38 21.81 -0.92 -3.28
N TRP A 39 21.60 -0.06 -4.30
CA TRP A 39 22.52 1.03 -4.59
C TRP A 39 22.57 2.07 -3.47
N MET A 40 21.41 2.47 -2.94
CA MET A 40 21.35 3.41 -1.81
C MET A 40 22.10 2.88 -0.59
N LEU A 41 22.00 1.59 -0.27
CA LEU A 41 22.75 0.95 0.82
C LEU A 41 24.26 0.99 0.57
N ILE A 42 24.72 0.57 -0.62
CA ILE A 42 26.14 0.54 -0.97
C ILE A 42 26.73 1.96 -0.94
N ILE A 43 26.08 2.92 -1.60
CA ILE A 43 26.59 4.29 -1.73
C ILE A 43 26.62 4.98 -0.36
N ASN A 44 25.55 4.89 0.44
CA ASN A 44 25.53 5.49 1.78
C ASN A 44 26.55 4.84 2.73
N ALA A 45 26.76 3.52 2.62
CA ALA A 45 27.80 2.84 3.38
C ALA A 45 29.20 3.33 2.96
N LEU A 46 29.47 3.52 1.67
CA LEU A 46 30.75 4.03 1.16
C LEU A 46 31.03 5.48 1.54
N GLN A 47 30.00 6.32 1.61
CA GLN A 47 30.10 7.72 2.05
C GLN A 47 30.27 7.89 3.57
N SER A 48 30.44 6.80 4.31
CA SER A 48 30.63 6.79 5.76
C SER A 48 32.06 6.41 6.10
N ASP A 49 32.72 7.12 7.02
CA ASP A 49 34.08 6.73 7.46
C ASP A 49 34.05 5.40 8.20
N LYS A 50 33.10 5.25 9.14
CA LYS A 50 32.72 4.01 9.82
C LYS A 50 31.25 4.12 10.22
N GLY A 51 30.50 3.03 10.11
CA GLY A 51 29.08 3.05 10.48
C GLY A 51 28.32 1.83 10.00
N HIS A 52 27.06 1.77 10.40
CA HIS A 52 26.13 0.72 10.02
C HIS A 52 25.04 1.29 9.12
N VAL A 53 24.74 0.54 8.05
CA VAL A 53 23.53 0.74 7.26
C VAL A 53 22.71 -0.53 7.25
N PHE A 54 21.40 -0.41 7.40
CA PHE A 54 20.52 -1.57 7.53
C PHE A 54 19.58 -1.68 6.34
N TYR A 55 19.36 -2.92 5.91
CA TYR A 55 18.22 -3.30 5.09
C TYR A 55 17.30 -4.16 5.96
N VAL A 56 16.07 -3.71 6.15
CA VAL A 56 15.06 -4.37 6.98
C VAL A 56 13.92 -4.81 6.08
N ALA A 57 13.61 -6.11 6.12
CA ALA A 57 12.40 -6.66 5.51
C ALA A 57 11.47 -7.19 6.62
N PRO A 58 10.23 -7.63 6.32
CA PRO A 58 9.30 -8.11 7.36
C PRO A 58 9.89 -9.27 8.15
N THR A 59 10.62 -10.17 7.48
CA THR A 59 11.38 -11.25 8.12
C THR A 59 12.84 -11.25 7.68
N GLN A 60 13.74 -11.77 8.53
CA GLN A 60 15.17 -11.90 8.16
C GLN A 60 15.39 -12.86 6.97
N GLY A 61 14.53 -13.87 6.82
CA GLY A 61 14.55 -14.80 5.68
C GLY A 61 14.26 -14.07 4.36
N GLN A 62 13.18 -13.28 4.31
CA GLN A 62 12.90 -12.43 3.16
C GLN A 62 14.03 -11.45 2.88
N ALA A 63 14.61 -10.86 3.93
CA ALA A 63 15.71 -9.92 3.74
C ALA A 63 16.89 -10.57 2.99
N ARG A 64 17.27 -11.78 3.41
CA ARG A 64 18.30 -12.59 2.76
C ARG A 64 17.95 -12.88 1.30
N ASP A 65 16.76 -13.40 1.04
CA ASP A 65 16.37 -13.87 -0.29
C ASP A 65 16.27 -12.72 -1.29
N ILE A 66 15.82 -11.54 -0.85
CA ILE A 66 15.63 -10.38 -1.71
C ILE A 66 16.96 -9.65 -1.99
N MET A 67 17.82 -9.49 -0.98
CA MET A 67 18.87 -8.48 -1.02
C MET A 67 20.30 -9.03 -0.93
N TRP A 68 20.51 -10.21 -0.35
CA TRP A 68 21.86 -10.71 -0.07
C TRP A 68 22.69 -10.86 -1.34
N GLN A 69 22.18 -11.63 -2.31
CA GLN A 69 22.88 -11.89 -3.56
C GLN A 69 23.05 -10.61 -4.39
N THR A 70 22.02 -9.76 -4.44
CA THR A 70 22.07 -8.49 -5.17
C THR A 70 23.16 -7.55 -4.63
N LEU A 71 23.32 -7.46 -3.30
CA LEU A 71 24.40 -6.66 -2.71
C LEU A 71 25.79 -7.24 -3.00
N LEU A 72 25.94 -8.57 -2.97
CA LEU A 72 27.21 -9.21 -3.31
C LEU A 72 27.61 -8.95 -4.76
N GLU A 73 26.66 -9.03 -5.69
CA GLU A 73 26.89 -8.78 -7.12
C GLU A 73 27.21 -7.32 -7.41
N LEU A 74 26.36 -6.40 -6.94
CA LEU A 74 26.52 -4.97 -7.20
C LEU A 74 27.72 -4.37 -6.45
N GLY A 75 27.96 -4.84 -5.23
CA GLY A 75 29.01 -4.35 -4.36
C GLY A 75 30.35 -5.07 -4.53
N HIS A 76 30.45 -6.12 -5.36
CA HIS A 76 31.66 -6.95 -5.47
C HIS A 76 32.99 -6.18 -5.45
N PRO A 77 33.16 -5.07 -6.20
CA PRO A 77 34.42 -4.33 -6.24
C PRO A 77 34.79 -3.60 -4.93
N VAL A 78 33.84 -3.41 -4.01
CA VAL A 78 34.00 -2.63 -2.77
C VAL A 78 33.76 -3.45 -1.50
N ILE A 79 33.50 -4.75 -1.63
CA ILE A 79 33.31 -5.66 -0.50
C ILE A 79 34.69 -6.13 0.01
N ALA A 80 34.95 -5.89 1.29
CA ALA A 80 36.12 -6.39 2.00
C ALA A 80 35.89 -7.78 2.59
N GLY A 81 34.65 -8.12 2.92
CA GLY A 81 34.28 -9.45 3.42
C GLY A 81 32.78 -9.56 3.69
N SER A 82 32.28 -10.79 3.79
CA SER A 82 30.88 -11.06 4.10
C SER A 82 30.75 -12.18 5.15
N HIS A 83 29.74 -12.04 6.00
CA HIS A 83 29.40 -12.98 7.07
C HIS A 83 27.97 -13.48 6.85
N ILE A 84 27.84 -14.59 6.13
CA ILE A 84 26.54 -15.14 5.72
C ILE A 84 25.63 -15.50 6.91
N ASN A 85 26.20 -16.01 8.01
CA ASN A 85 25.42 -16.41 9.19
C ASN A 85 24.74 -15.22 9.88
N ASN A 86 25.41 -14.06 9.88
CA ASN A 86 24.89 -12.83 10.50
C ASN A 86 24.24 -11.89 9.47
N LEU A 87 24.29 -12.26 8.18
CA LEU A 87 23.90 -11.45 7.03
C LEU A 87 24.51 -10.04 7.06
N GLN A 88 25.83 -9.98 7.20
CA GLN A 88 26.59 -8.73 7.22
C GLN A 88 27.61 -8.69 6.09
N ILE A 89 27.75 -7.53 5.45
CA ILE A 89 28.74 -7.26 4.40
C ILE A 89 29.57 -6.08 4.87
N ARG A 90 30.89 -6.29 4.99
CA ARG A 90 31.86 -5.26 5.33
C ARG A 90 32.46 -4.70 4.04
N LEU A 91 32.44 -3.39 3.91
CA LEU A 91 33.02 -2.69 2.76
C LEU A 91 34.48 -2.29 3.02
N VAL A 92 35.20 -1.93 1.95
CA VAL A 92 36.62 -1.52 1.98
C VAL A 92 36.93 -0.33 2.88
N ASN A 93 35.97 0.58 3.10
CA ASN A 93 36.08 1.71 4.02
C ASN A 93 35.82 1.31 5.49
N GLY A 94 35.42 0.07 5.76
CA GLY A 94 35.10 -0.43 7.10
C GLY A 94 33.64 -0.25 7.53
N ALA A 95 32.78 0.38 6.71
CA ALA A 95 31.34 0.39 6.96
C ALA A 95 30.73 -1.01 6.79
N THR A 96 29.58 -1.24 7.42
CA THR A 96 28.90 -2.54 7.37
C THR A 96 27.44 -2.39 6.94
N ILE A 97 27.05 -3.14 5.91
CA ILE A 97 25.66 -3.34 5.49
C ILE A 97 25.14 -4.57 6.23
N SER A 98 24.03 -4.46 6.96
CA SER A 98 23.41 -5.59 7.66
C SER A 98 21.97 -5.80 7.18
N LEU A 99 21.60 -7.06 6.96
CA LEU A 99 20.24 -7.44 6.63
C LEU A 99 19.54 -7.93 7.90
N LYS A 100 18.37 -7.35 8.18
CA LYS A 100 17.63 -7.55 9.43
C LYS A 100 16.16 -7.85 9.12
N GLY A 101 15.49 -8.49 10.07
CA GLY A 101 14.07 -8.77 10.01
C GLY A 101 13.30 -7.97 11.06
N ALA A 102 12.17 -7.40 10.67
CA ALA A 102 11.25 -6.71 11.59
C ALA A 102 10.55 -7.67 12.56
N ASP A 103 10.58 -8.98 12.28
CA ASP A 103 10.13 -10.08 13.13
C ASP A 103 10.98 -10.28 14.39
N ARG A 104 12.23 -9.78 14.40
CA ARG A 104 13.17 -9.83 15.54
C ARG A 104 13.75 -8.44 15.86
N PRO A 105 12.90 -7.51 16.29
CA PRO A 105 13.25 -6.09 16.40
C PRO A 105 14.32 -5.78 17.45
N GLU A 106 14.44 -6.60 18.48
CA GLU A 106 15.47 -6.52 19.53
C GLU A 106 16.90 -6.57 18.97
N THR A 107 17.11 -7.26 17.84
CA THR A 107 18.44 -7.39 17.19
C THR A 107 18.93 -6.11 16.51
N MET A 108 18.08 -5.07 16.47
CA MET A 108 18.34 -3.77 15.87
C MET A 108 18.49 -2.65 16.91
N ARG A 109 18.24 -2.91 18.20
CA ARG A 109 18.36 -1.91 19.27
C ARG A 109 19.83 -1.60 19.58
N GLY A 110 20.10 -0.36 19.98
CA GLY A 110 21.42 0.08 20.43
C GLY A 110 22.46 0.29 19.33
N VAL A 111 22.03 0.30 18.06
CA VAL A 111 22.91 0.57 16.92
C VAL A 111 22.70 1.99 16.42
N SER A 112 23.80 2.67 16.10
CA SER A 112 23.77 3.97 15.41
C SER A 112 23.83 3.77 13.90
N LEU A 113 22.83 4.28 13.18
CA LEU A 113 22.65 4.08 11.74
C LEU A 113 22.88 5.37 10.94
N LYS A 114 23.60 5.26 9.84
CA LYS A 114 23.74 6.33 8.83
C LYS A 114 22.59 6.30 7.83
N PHE A 115 22.21 5.10 7.43
CA PHE A 115 21.18 4.86 6.42
C PHE A 115 20.39 3.59 6.73
N LEU A 116 19.12 3.59 6.38
CA LEU A 116 18.21 2.47 6.58
C LEU A 116 17.26 2.34 5.39
N VAL A 117 17.03 1.12 4.94
CA VAL A 117 15.91 0.78 4.07
C VAL A 117 14.90 -0.09 4.83
N MET A 118 13.64 0.30 4.76
CA MET A 118 12.48 -0.45 5.26
C MET A 118 11.71 -0.99 4.05
N ASP A 119 11.90 -2.27 3.71
CA ASP A 119 11.28 -2.93 2.56
C ASP A 119 9.99 -3.66 2.94
N GLU A 120 8.96 -3.50 2.13
CA GLU A 120 7.58 -3.87 2.43
C GLU A 120 7.11 -3.33 3.79
N TYR A 121 7.27 -2.02 4.00
CA TYR A 121 6.94 -1.38 5.28
C TYR A 121 5.48 -1.58 5.72
N ALA A 122 4.56 -1.74 4.76
CA ALA A 122 3.16 -2.07 5.01
C ALA A 122 2.97 -3.36 5.82
N ASP A 123 3.88 -4.33 5.72
CA ASP A 123 3.82 -5.62 6.40
C ASP A 123 4.54 -5.64 7.76
N MET A 124 5.12 -4.51 8.17
CA MET A 124 5.82 -4.38 9.45
C MET A 124 4.91 -3.81 10.54
N LYS A 125 5.23 -4.12 11.81
CA LYS A 125 4.61 -3.43 12.94
C LYS A 125 5.10 -1.98 13.00
N PRO A 126 4.23 -0.96 13.14
CA PRO A 126 4.62 0.45 13.23
C PRO A 126 5.70 0.73 14.28
N ASP A 127 5.60 0.05 15.44
CA ASP A 127 6.54 0.17 16.56
C ASP A 127 8.01 -0.08 16.20
N VAL A 128 8.28 -0.89 15.18
CA VAL A 128 9.66 -1.19 14.73
C VAL A 128 10.33 0.09 14.23
N TRP A 129 9.59 0.94 13.53
CA TRP A 129 10.07 2.24 13.13
C TRP A 129 10.18 3.18 14.33
N GLU A 130 9.07 3.42 15.03
CA GLU A 130 8.96 4.49 16.02
C GLU A 130 9.88 4.28 17.23
N GLN A 131 9.96 3.05 17.73
CA GLN A 131 10.62 2.76 19.01
C GLN A 131 12.08 2.29 18.88
N ILE A 132 12.53 1.96 17.66
CA ILE A 132 13.83 1.31 17.44
C ILE A 132 14.62 2.01 16.35
N LEU A 133 14.10 2.04 15.13
CA LEU A 133 14.87 2.47 13.97
C LEU A 133 14.93 4.00 13.84
N ARG A 134 13.85 4.71 14.19
CA ARG A 134 13.83 6.18 14.21
C ARG A 134 14.82 6.76 15.24
N PRO A 135 14.92 6.24 16.47
CA PRO A 135 15.99 6.60 17.41
C PRO A 135 17.40 6.25 16.91
N ALA A 136 17.58 5.07 16.29
CA ALA A 136 18.89 4.62 15.78
C ALA A 136 19.50 5.56 14.73
N LEU A 137 18.67 6.34 14.01
CA LEU A 137 19.11 7.33 13.03
C LEU A 137 19.39 8.72 13.64
N ALA A 138 19.11 8.94 14.93
CA ALA A 138 19.18 10.28 15.53
C ALA A 138 20.61 10.80 15.64
N ASP A 139 21.53 9.97 16.17
CA ASP A 139 22.91 10.36 16.49
C ASP A 139 23.69 10.83 15.25
N GLN A 140 23.48 10.16 14.11
CA GLN A 140 24.18 10.47 12.86
C GLN A 140 23.36 11.35 11.92
N LYS A 141 22.19 11.84 12.35
CA LYS A 141 21.20 12.47 11.48
C LYS A 141 20.94 11.64 10.21
N GLY A 142 20.91 10.31 10.40
CA GLY A 142 20.81 9.35 9.32
C GLY A 142 19.52 9.48 8.52
N GLN A 143 19.55 8.97 7.30
CA GLN A 143 18.43 8.98 6.36
C GLN A 143 17.73 7.61 6.36
N ALA A 144 16.46 7.58 5.94
CA ALA A 144 15.73 6.34 5.75
C ALA A 144 14.96 6.34 4.42
N MET A 145 14.83 5.16 3.83
CA MET A 145 13.98 4.93 2.68
C MET A 145 12.95 3.84 3.00
N PHE A 146 11.68 4.20 2.94
CA PHE A 146 10.54 3.30 3.05
C PHE A 146 10.13 2.90 1.64
N ILE A 147 10.11 1.61 1.37
CA ILE A 147 9.64 1.08 0.10
C ILE A 147 8.60 0.00 0.37
N GLY A 148 7.65 -0.13 -0.54
CA GLY A 148 6.67 -1.19 -0.41
C GLY A 148 5.57 -1.08 -1.44
N THR A 149 4.79 -2.15 -1.51
CA THR A 149 3.55 -2.16 -2.27
C THR A 149 2.41 -1.78 -1.30
N PRO A 150 1.54 -0.82 -1.66
CA PRO A 150 0.38 -0.46 -0.84
C PRO A 150 -0.47 -1.65 -0.41
N MET A 151 -1.02 -1.60 0.80
CA MET A 151 -1.93 -2.61 1.35
C MET A 151 -3.09 -1.94 2.08
N GLY A 152 -4.04 -1.41 1.31
CA GLY A 152 -5.13 -0.61 1.85
C GLY A 152 -4.64 0.65 2.60
N ARG A 153 -5.45 1.13 3.53
CA ARG A 153 -5.17 2.34 4.33
C ARG A 153 -4.57 1.97 5.70
N ASN A 154 -3.30 1.56 5.69
CA ASN A 154 -2.53 1.24 6.90
C ASN A 154 -1.50 2.34 7.24
N HIS A 155 -0.59 2.07 8.18
CA HIS A 155 0.47 3.01 8.59
C HIS A 155 1.42 3.41 7.44
N PHE A 156 1.60 2.56 6.42
CA PHE A 156 2.38 2.96 5.23
C PHE A 156 1.62 3.97 4.38
N TYR A 157 0.29 3.84 4.25
CA TYR A 157 -0.55 4.86 3.63
C TYR A 157 -0.49 6.18 4.38
N GLU A 158 -0.60 6.15 5.71
CA GLU A 158 -0.51 7.34 6.55
C GLU A 158 0.85 8.04 6.37
N LEU A 159 1.94 7.28 6.39
CA LEU A 159 3.29 7.79 6.16
C LEU A 159 3.45 8.38 4.75
N TYR A 160 2.93 7.70 3.73
CA TYR A 160 2.96 8.18 2.36
C TYR A 160 2.18 9.49 2.22
N LYS A 161 0.96 9.58 2.78
CA LYS A 161 0.15 10.79 2.74
C LYS A 161 0.78 11.94 3.51
N TYR A 162 1.38 11.67 4.66
CA TYR A 162 2.18 12.65 5.38
C TYR A 162 3.30 13.23 4.50
N ALA A 163 4.03 12.36 3.80
CA ALA A 163 5.13 12.76 2.93
C ALA A 163 4.67 13.43 1.61
N GLU A 164 3.45 13.15 1.15
CA GLU A 164 2.84 13.74 -0.05
C GLU A 164 2.31 15.16 0.19
N LEU A 165 1.74 15.42 1.38
CA LEU A 165 1.24 16.75 1.75
C LEU A 165 2.35 17.80 1.77
N GLY A 166 3.58 17.39 2.08
CA GLY A 166 4.77 18.25 1.98
C GLY A 166 4.93 19.28 3.10
N ASP A 167 4.13 19.18 4.17
CA ASP A 167 4.21 20.09 5.34
C ASP A 167 5.52 19.94 6.13
N ASP A 168 6.12 18.74 6.10
CA ASP A 168 7.40 18.45 6.74
C ASP A 168 8.49 18.25 5.67
N PRO A 169 9.47 19.18 5.56
CA PRO A 169 10.52 19.11 4.54
C PRO A 169 11.50 17.95 4.77
N THR A 170 11.41 17.23 5.89
CA THR A 170 12.23 16.04 6.15
C THR A 170 11.68 14.77 5.50
N TYR A 171 10.43 14.80 5.02
CA TYR A 171 9.77 13.70 4.33
C TYR A 171 9.41 14.06 2.89
N LYS A 172 9.53 13.09 1.99
CA LYS A 172 9.02 13.22 0.62
C LYS A 172 8.48 11.88 0.12
N GLY A 173 7.31 11.94 -0.48
CA GLY A 173 6.60 10.79 -1.05
C GLY A 173 6.82 10.69 -2.57
N TRP A 174 6.91 9.46 -3.06
CA TRP A 174 6.88 9.12 -4.48
C TRP A 174 5.94 7.95 -4.73
N HIS A 175 5.20 8.04 -5.82
CA HIS A 175 4.31 6.98 -6.31
C HIS A 175 4.74 6.53 -7.70
N PHE A 176 4.94 5.23 -7.87
CA PHE A 176 5.28 4.63 -9.16
C PHE A 176 4.50 3.34 -9.41
N THR A 177 4.17 3.09 -10.65
CA THR A 177 3.51 1.88 -11.15
C THR A 177 4.51 0.97 -11.84
N SER A 178 4.16 -0.29 -12.05
CA SER A 178 4.99 -1.22 -12.85
C SER A 178 5.31 -0.70 -14.26
N TYR A 179 4.48 0.20 -14.82
CA TYR A 179 4.73 0.84 -16.12
C TYR A 179 5.89 1.84 -16.09
N ASP A 180 6.29 2.33 -14.92
CA ASP A 180 7.43 3.24 -14.77
C ASP A 180 8.78 2.51 -14.89
N ASN A 181 8.78 1.19 -15.02
CA ASN A 181 9.98 0.43 -15.34
C ASN A 181 10.10 0.22 -16.86
N PRO A 182 10.97 0.97 -17.56
CA PRO A 182 11.14 0.83 -19.01
C PRO A 182 11.78 -0.49 -19.44
N LEU A 183 12.27 -1.31 -18.50
CA LEU A 183 12.81 -2.65 -18.79
C LEU A 183 11.75 -3.76 -18.68
N LEU A 184 10.57 -3.44 -18.16
CA LEU A 184 9.45 -4.36 -18.09
C LEU A 184 8.58 -4.17 -19.34
N ASP A 185 8.30 -5.27 -20.03
CA ASP A 185 7.40 -5.23 -21.19
C ASP A 185 5.99 -4.84 -20.72
N SER A 186 5.45 -3.76 -21.29
CA SER A 186 4.09 -3.30 -20.98
C SER A 186 3.03 -4.33 -21.36
N GLU A 187 3.28 -5.16 -22.39
CA GLU A 187 2.33 -6.19 -22.80
C GLU A 187 2.16 -7.27 -21.72
N GLU A 188 3.23 -7.63 -21.00
CA GLU A 188 3.18 -8.56 -19.86
C GLU A 188 2.33 -7.99 -18.70
N ILE A 189 2.44 -6.68 -18.45
CA ILE A 189 1.60 -6.00 -17.44
C ILE A 189 0.13 -6.02 -17.88
N ASP A 190 -0.13 -5.75 -19.16
CA ASP A 190 -1.49 -5.75 -19.72
C ASP A 190 -2.11 -7.16 -19.74
N MET A 191 -1.31 -8.20 -19.92
CA MET A 191 -1.76 -9.59 -19.75
C MET A 191 -2.10 -9.91 -18.29
N ALA A 192 -1.30 -9.43 -17.33
CA ALA A 192 -1.61 -9.57 -15.90
C ALA A 192 -2.93 -8.86 -15.56
N LYS A 193 -3.19 -7.68 -16.13
CA LYS A 193 -4.46 -6.93 -15.98
C LYS A 193 -5.68 -7.75 -16.40
N LYS A 194 -5.56 -8.58 -17.44
CA LYS A 194 -6.66 -9.43 -17.94
C LYS A 194 -6.91 -10.67 -17.09
N SER A 195 -5.88 -11.21 -16.45
CA SER A 195 -5.96 -12.46 -15.68
C SER A 195 -6.19 -12.25 -14.18
N MET A 196 -5.80 -11.11 -13.63
CA MET A 196 -5.97 -10.77 -12.21
C MET A 196 -7.32 -10.10 -11.91
N SER A 197 -7.72 -10.09 -10.65
CA SER A 197 -8.80 -9.21 -10.21
C SER A 197 -8.36 -7.75 -10.30
N SER A 198 -9.30 -6.84 -10.57
CA SER A 198 -8.99 -5.41 -10.71
C SER A 198 -8.32 -4.85 -9.46
N TYR A 199 -8.79 -5.26 -8.28
CA TYR A 199 -8.18 -4.92 -7.00
C TYR A 199 -6.74 -5.40 -6.88
N ALA A 200 -6.48 -6.69 -7.17
CA ALA A 200 -5.13 -7.23 -7.08
C ALA A 200 -4.19 -6.58 -8.10
N PHE A 201 -4.66 -6.31 -9.32
CA PHE A 201 -3.88 -5.59 -10.32
C PHE A 201 -3.57 -4.15 -9.89
N ARG A 202 -4.56 -3.41 -9.39
CA ARG A 202 -4.35 -2.03 -8.93
C ARG A 202 -3.42 -1.96 -7.72
N GLN A 203 -3.54 -2.89 -6.78
CA GLN A 203 -2.63 -2.96 -5.65
C GLN A 203 -1.20 -3.33 -6.10
N GLU A 204 -1.07 -4.44 -6.82
CA GLU A 204 0.24 -5.04 -7.10
C GLU A 204 0.99 -4.36 -8.24
N PHE A 205 0.32 -3.80 -9.25
CA PHE A 205 0.96 -3.15 -10.40
C PHE A 205 0.79 -1.64 -10.41
N MET A 206 -0.38 -1.12 -10.04
CA MET A 206 -0.64 0.33 -10.01
C MET A 206 -0.27 0.99 -8.68
N ALA A 207 0.15 0.23 -7.67
CA ALA A 207 0.40 0.72 -6.32
C ALA A 207 -0.77 1.57 -5.77
N SER A 208 -2.00 1.12 -5.97
CA SER A 208 -3.17 1.83 -5.44
C SER A 208 -3.34 1.57 -3.94
N PHE A 209 -3.62 2.62 -3.18
CA PHE A 209 -3.97 2.57 -1.75
C PHE A 209 -5.48 2.35 -1.51
N GLU A 210 -6.22 1.95 -2.53
CA GLU A 210 -7.63 1.55 -2.38
C GLU A 210 -7.79 0.40 -1.37
N ALA A 211 -8.87 0.44 -0.59
CA ALA A 211 -9.18 -0.62 0.35
C ALA A 211 -9.93 -1.76 -0.36
N ARG A 212 -9.67 -3.00 0.04
CA ARG A 212 -10.27 -4.23 -0.52
C ARG A 212 -11.81 -4.22 -0.59
N GLY A 213 -12.48 -3.38 0.20
CA GLY A 213 -13.94 -3.28 0.27
C GLY A 213 -14.61 -2.46 -0.84
N SER A 214 -13.88 -1.75 -1.70
CA SER A 214 -14.52 -0.83 -2.67
C SER A 214 -14.96 -1.48 -3.99
N GLU A 215 -14.56 -2.71 -4.32
CA GLU A 215 -14.88 -3.30 -5.63
C GLU A 215 -15.01 -4.84 -5.62
N MET A 216 -16.06 -5.35 -4.98
CA MET A 216 -16.48 -6.74 -5.24
C MET A 216 -17.10 -6.89 -6.64
N PHE A 217 -17.50 -5.78 -7.27
CA PHE A 217 -18.10 -5.71 -8.61
C PHE A 217 -17.22 -4.88 -9.55
N LYS A 218 -17.06 -5.32 -10.81
CA LYS A 218 -16.47 -4.49 -11.88
C LYS A 218 -17.56 -3.60 -12.47
N GLU A 219 -17.22 -2.37 -12.85
CA GLU A 219 -18.17 -1.46 -13.52
C GLU A 219 -18.74 -2.11 -14.80
N ASP A 220 -17.91 -2.80 -15.58
CA ASP A 220 -18.32 -3.55 -16.78
C ASP A 220 -19.28 -4.74 -16.49
N TRP A 221 -19.46 -5.14 -15.22
CA TRP A 221 -20.46 -6.15 -14.84
C TRP A 221 -21.85 -5.55 -14.70
N VAL A 222 -21.96 -4.24 -14.49
CA VAL A 222 -23.24 -3.53 -14.41
C VAL A 222 -23.67 -3.16 -15.82
N GLN A 223 -24.76 -3.76 -16.29
CA GLN A 223 -25.31 -3.50 -17.60
C GLN A 223 -26.64 -2.75 -17.45
N PHE A 224 -26.80 -1.67 -18.21
CA PHE A 224 -28.08 -0.97 -18.32
C PHE A 224 -28.93 -1.64 -19.39
N GLY A 225 -30.19 -1.90 -19.07
CA GLY A 225 -31.14 -2.56 -19.95
C GLY A 225 -32.58 -2.26 -19.57
N GLU A 226 -33.51 -2.83 -20.32
CA GLU A 226 -34.94 -2.71 -20.06
C GLU A 226 -35.39 -3.69 -18.96
N GLU A 227 -36.47 -3.34 -18.26
CA GLU A 227 -37.07 -4.20 -17.25
C GLU A 227 -37.53 -5.53 -17.89
N PRO A 228 -37.18 -6.71 -17.33
CA PRO A 228 -37.65 -7.99 -17.84
C PRO A 228 -39.18 -8.10 -17.77
N ASP A 229 -39.83 -8.63 -18.81
CA ASP A 229 -41.30 -8.86 -18.83
C ASP A 229 -41.75 -9.85 -17.74
N VAL A 230 -40.90 -10.82 -17.42
CA VAL A 230 -41.17 -11.89 -16.45
C VAL A 230 -40.21 -11.78 -15.26
N GLY A 231 -40.72 -12.09 -14.07
CA GLY A 231 -39.92 -12.14 -12.85
C GLY A 231 -40.68 -11.65 -11.63
N ASP A 232 -40.09 -11.91 -10.47
CA ASP A 232 -40.65 -11.58 -9.16
C ASP A 232 -39.78 -10.53 -8.47
N TYR A 233 -40.41 -9.60 -7.74
CA TYR A 233 -39.69 -8.58 -6.99
C TYR A 233 -39.19 -9.11 -5.64
N TYR A 234 -38.00 -8.68 -5.26
CA TYR A 234 -37.40 -8.86 -3.95
C TYR A 234 -36.86 -7.51 -3.48
N ILE A 235 -36.91 -7.27 -2.17
CA ILE A 235 -36.35 -6.07 -1.57
C ILE A 235 -35.28 -6.46 -0.56
N ALA A 236 -34.13 -5.79 -0.64
CA ALA A 236 -33.07 -5.88 0.36
C ALA A 236 -32.83 -4.50 0.98
N VAL A 237 -32.76 -4.43 2.31
CA VAL A 237 -32.58 -3.20 3.08
C VAL A 237 -31.31 -3.32 3.91
N ASP A 238 -30.38 -2.39 3.66
CA ASP A 238 -29.20 -2.15 4.46
C ASP A 238 -29.45 -0.87 5.29
N LEU A 239 -29.50 -1.02 6.61
CA LEU A 239 -29.87 0.04 7.54
C LEU A 239 -28.64 0.79 8.02
N ALA A 240 -28.65 2.11 7.85
CA ALA A 240 -27.67 3.01 8.47
C ALA A 240 -28.21 3.67 9.74
N GLY A 241 -27.33 4.35 10.48
CA GLY A 241 -27.72 5.09 11.69
C GLY A 241 -28.76 6.17 11.43
N PHE A 242 -29.93 6.03 12.07
CA PHE A 242 -31.07 6.95 11.95
C PHE A 242 -30.72 8.39 12.36
N GLU A 243 -31.41 9.36 11.75
CA GLU A 243 -31.34 10.74 12.22
C GLU A 243 -32.03 10.88 13.59
N GLU A 244 -31.27 11.31 14.60
CA GLU A 244 -31.83 11.59 15.92
C GLU A 244 -32.63 12.90 15.88
N VAL A 245 -33.93 12.82 16.16
CA VAL A 245 -34.79 13.98 16.38
C VAL A 245 -34.42 14.58 17.76
N ASN A 246 -33.52 15.58 17.79
CA ASN A 246 -33.18 16.51 18.90
C ASN A 246 -31.73 16.58 19.45
N LYS A 247 -30.66 16.21 18.71
CA LYS A 247 -29.27 16.57 19.13
C LYS A 247 -28.60 17.62 18.25
N LYS A 248 -27.92 18.58 18.90
CA LYS A 248 -27.06 19.60 18.27
C LYS A 248 -25.96 18.90 17.46
N ARG A 249 -25.83 19.30 16.19
CA ARG A 249 -24.80 18.82 15.24
C ARG A 249 -23.40 18.93 15.85
N THR A 250 -22.79 17.80 16.18
CA THR A 250 -21.35 17.70 16.45
C THR A 250 -20.56 17.76 15.14
N LYS A 251 -19.40 18.41 15.20
CA LYS A 251 -18.69 19.01 14.06
C LYS A 251 -17.87 18.03 13.20
N ASN A 252 -18.19 16.74 13.21
CA ASN A 252 -17.54 15.74 12.38
C ASN A 252 -18.50 14.61 12.03
N THR A 253 -18.32 14.07 10.81
CA THR A 253 -18.70 12.74 10.27
C THR A 253 -19.64 12.82 9.06
N LYS A 254 -19.10 12.51 7.87
CA LYS A 254 -19.89 11.87 6.80
C LYS A 254 -20.45 10.59 7.44
N LEU A 255 -21.76 10.54 7.59
CA LEU A 255 -22.47 9.42 8.20
C LEU A 255 -23.12 8.63 7.07
N ASP A 256 -23.20 7.31 7.24
CA ASP A 256 -23.71 6.39 6.22
C ASP A 256 -25.22 6.58 5.98
N GLU A 257 -25.68 6.16 4.79
CA GLU A 257 -27.08 6.25 4.36
C GLU A 257 -27.74 4.87 4.34
N THR A 258 -29.03 4.80 4.65
CA THR A 258 -29.82 3.58 4.48
C THR A 258 -30.04 3.37 2.99
N ALA A 259 -29.96 2.12 2.53
CA ALA A 259 -30.24 1.75 1.15
C ALA A 259 -31.30 0.65 1.06
N ILE A 260 -32.28 0.84 0.18
CA ILE A 260 -33.34 -0.12 -0.14
C ILE A 260 -33.20 -0.46 -1.62
N ALA A 261 -32.70 -1.65 -1.91
CA ALA A 261 -32.57 -2.18 -3.26
C ALA A 261 -33.83 -2.94 -3.65
N VAL A 262 -34.46 -2.53 -4.75
CA VAL A 262 -35.62 -3.19 -5.36
C VAL A 262 -35.14 -3.94 -6.58
N VAL A 263 -35.25 -5.26 -6.56
CA VAL A 263 -34.67 -6.14 -7.58
C VAL A 263 -35.73 -7.07 -8.14
N LYS A 264 -35.90 -7.09 -9.47
CA LYS A 264 -36.71 -8.07 -10.18
C LYS A 264 -35.83 -9.25 -10.57
N VAL A 265 -36.19 -10.45 -10.13
CA VAL A 265 -35.45 -11.67 -10.39
C VAL A 265 -36.22 -12.50 -11.40
N SER A 266 -35.56 -12.82 -12.51
CA SER A 266 -36.09 -13.65 -13.59
C SER A 266 -35.17 -14.84 -13.86
N PRO A 267 -35.58 -15.82 -14.69
CA PRO A 267 -34.70 -16.91 -15.12
C PRO A 267 -33.44 -16.43 -15.86
N ASP A 268 -33.48 -15.23 -16.44
CA ASP A 268 -32.40 -14.68 -17.26
C ASP A 268 -31.41 -13.83 -16.44
N GLY A 269 -31.78 -13.48 -15.21
CA GLY A 269 -30.90 -12.71 -14.33
C GLY A 269 -31.62 -11.84 -13.31
N TRP A 270 -30.86 -10.91 -12.73
CA TRP A 270 -31.32 -10.00 -11.70
C TRP A 270 -31.30 -8.59 -12.25
N TYR A 271 -32.43 -7.89 -12.18
CA TYR A 271 -32.59 -6.53 -12.66
C TYR A 271 -32.83 -5.60 -11.48
N VAL A 272 -31.92 -4.66 -11.23
CA VAL A 272 -32.11 -3.64 -10.19
C VAL A 272 -33.01 -2.56 -10.77
N ASP A 273 -34.28 -2.56 -10.37
CA ASP A 273 -35.27 -1.58 -10.83
C ASP A 273 -35.06 -0.22 -10.16
N ASN A 274 -34.77 -0.25 -8.86
CA ASN A 274 -34.66 0.98 -8.08
C ASN A 274 -33.72 0.82 -6.88
N ILE A 275 -33.04 1.90 -6.53
CA ILE A 275 -32.27 2.03 -5.29
C ILE A 275 -32.77 3.27 -4.57
N ILE A 276 -33.56 3.06 -3.52
CA ILE A 276 -34.05 4.14 -2.66
C ILE A 276 -33.06 4.28 -1.52
N TYR A 277 -32.33 5.40 -1.49
CA TYR A 277 -31.30 5.62 -0.49
C TYR A 277 -31.40 7.01 0.13
N GLY A 278 -30.86 7.13 1.34
CA GLY A 278 -30.77 8.38 2.06
C GLY A 278 -30.74 8.18 3.56
N ARG A 279 -30.81 9.28 4.27
CA ARG A 279 -30.81 9.28 5.72
C ARG A 279 -32.11 9.82 6.27
N TRP A 280 -32.74 9.04 7.12
CA TRP A 280 -34.07 9.33 7.62
C TRP A 280 -34.17 9.00 9.11
N SER A 281 -35.21 9.55 9.74
CA SER A 281 -35.64 9.06 11.05
C SER A 281 -36.16 7.63 10.94
N LEU A 282 -36.27 6.93 12.08
CA LEU A 282 -36.79 5.55 12.12
C LEU A 282 -38.19 5.43 11.47
N ASP A 283 -39.09 6.38 11.78
CA ASP A 283 -40.46 6.38 11.27
C ASP A 283 -40.51 6.58 9.75
N GLU A 284 -39.66 7.47 9.23
CA GLU A 284 -39.54 7.74 7.80
C GLU A 284 -38.92 6.55 7.05
N THR A 285 -37.89 5.92 7.62
CA THR A 285 -37.30 4.70 7.05
C THR A 285 -38.36 3.59 6.97
N ALA A 286 -39.11 3.37 8.05
CA ALA A 286 -40.19 2.38 8.06
C ALA A 286 -41.26 2.71 7.00
N ALA A 287 -41.69 3.97 6.90
CA ALA A 287 -42.65 4.40 5.90
C ALA A 287 -42.17 4.14 4.47
N LYS A 288 -40.87 4.37 4.18
CA LYS A 288 -40.27 4.09 2.88
C LYS A 288 -40.23 2.60 2.55
N ILE A 289 -39.90 1.75 3.52
CA ILE A 289 -39.93 0.29 3.33
C ILE A 289 -41.36 -0.16 3.01
N PHE A 290 -42.37 0.28 3.78
CA PHE A 290 -43.76 -0.07 3.52
C PHE A 290 -44.27 0.46 2.17
N GLN A 291 -43.84 1.65 1.78
CA GLN A 291 -44.15 2.20 0.46
C GLN A 291 -43.56 1.33 -0.65
N ALA A 292 -42.29 0.94 -0.55
CA ALA A 292 -41.66 0.06 -1.53
C ALA A 292 -42.36 -1.31 -1.61
N VAL A 293 -42.75 -1.89 -0.46
CA VAL A 293 -43.52 -3.15 -0.43
C VAL A 293 -44.88 -3.00 -1.10
N ARG A 294 -45.58 -1.89 -0.88
CA ARG A 294 -46.88 -1.61 -1.50
C ARG A 294 -46.76 -1.47 -3.02
N ASP A 295 -45.76 -0.71 -3.47
CA ASP A 295 -45.60 -0.33 -4.87
C ASP A 295 -45.07 -1.50 -5.71
N TYR A 296 -44.14 -2.31 -5.17
CA TYR A 296 -43.48 -3.41 -5.88
C TYR A 296 -44.01 -4.81 -5.56
N ARG A 297 -44.77 -4.97 -4.47
CA ARG A 297 -45.36 -6.26 -4.02
C ARG A 297 -44.34 -7.42 -4.06
N PRO A 298 -43.19 -7.29 -3.39
CA PRO A 298 -42.14 -8.30 -3.45
C PRO A 298 -42.55 -9.61 -2.80
N ILE A 299 -41.93 -10.71 -3.23
CA ILE A 299 -42.06 -12.04 -2.61
C ILE A 299 -41.48 -12.02 -1.20
N SER A 300 -40.37 -11.32 -1.00
CA SER A 300 -39.71 -11.22 0.29
C SER A 300 -38.97 -9.89 0.47
N VAL A 301 -38.83 -9.49 1.73
CA VAL A 301 -38.04 -8.33 2.16
C VAL A 301 -36.98 -8.82 3.14
N GLY A 302 -35.70 -8.68 2.76
CA GLY A 302 -34.57 -8.88 3.67
C GLY A 302 -34.15 -7.56 4.29
N ILE A 303 -33.94 -7.54 5.61
CA ILE A 303 -33.46 -6.38 6.36
C ILE A 303 -32.30 -6.87 7.23
N GLU A 304 -31.16 -6.17 7.23
CA GLU A 304 -30.01 -6.46 8.10
C GLU A 304 -30.33 -6.26 9.60
#